data_AF-A0A8J7AJN4-F1
#
_entry.id   AF-A0A8J7AJN4-F1
#
_cell.length_a   1.000
_cell.length_b   1.000
_cell.length_c   1.000
_cell.angle_alpha   90.00
_cell.angle_beta   90.00
_cell.angle_gamma   90.00
#
_symmetry.space_group_name_H-M   'P 1'
#
loop_
_entity.id
_entity.type
_entity.pdbx_description
1 polymer ?
#
loop_
_entity_poly.entity_id
_entity_poly.type
_entity_poly.pdbx_seq_one_letter_code
_entity_poly.pdbx_strand_id
1 'polypeptide(L)'
;MESKNRSWQKSYGIAVLASGLALLFSLLVSPLLENITFSVFFAAVVLSSWYGTRGSSLFATFLCSLAITYFFLPPTYSLSILTLDGFIRLGLFVIVSVLTSELNAAWRRTELKLRESETGYREMAEAVQNYANELEQRVAERTAALVEANKELETFGYSVSHDLRAPLRSMQGLAQALQEDYSDRLDSDGQDYIQRIVASAERMDGLIQDLLDYSRLSRVEIKLRVLDLTDIVTEAINQLEVELRSPKAGRSPSAQAQVNLEQPLPEVTGHRTILVQVLVNLLSNAIKFVPANRQPQIRIWAEIVGKEGG
;
A
#
# COMPACT_ATOMS: atom_id res chain seq x y z
N MET A 1 14.84 -42.14 16.75
CA MET A 1 14.10 -43.17 17.52
C MET A 1 14.55 -43.25 18.99
N GLU A 2 15.85 -43.07 19.29
CA GLU A 2 16.38 -43.16 20.67
C GLU A 2 15.89 -42.07 21.64
N SER A 3 15.64 -40.82 21.19
CA SER A 3 15.18 -39.74 22.08
C SER A 3 13.77 -39.95 22.64
N LYS A 4 12.87 -40.55 21.84
CA LYS A 4 11.49 -40.85 22.23
C LYS A 4 11.43 -41.99 23.25
N ASN A 5 12.33 -42.97 23.13
CA ASN A 5 12.41 -44.09 24.09
C ASN A 5 12.94 -43.61 25.46
N ARG A 6 13.90 -42.67 25.45
CA ARG A 6 14.48 -42.09 26.68
C ARG A 6 13.50 -41.18 27.44
N SER A 7 12.60 -40.49 26.74
CA SER A 7 11.57 -39.65 27.39
C SER A 7 10.44 -40.47 28.02
N TRP A 8 10.09 -41.59 27.40
CA TRP A 8 9.12 -42.54 27.95
C TRP A 8 9.65 -43.16 29.24
N GLN A 9 10.87 -43.71 29.21
CA GLN A 9 11.50 -44.29 30.40
C GLN A 9 11.59 -43.31 31.57
N LYS A 10 11.91 -42.03 31.30
CA LYS A 10 11.90 -40.97 32.33
C LYS A 10 10.51 -40.71 32.90
N SER A 11 9.49 -40.65 32.05
CA SER A 11 8.10 -40.39 32.47
C SER A 11 7.56 -41.50 33.39
N TYR A 12 7.80 -42.77 33.04
CA TYR A 12 7.43 -43.91 33.87
C TYR A 12 8.30 -44.04 35.12
N GLY A 13 9.59 -43.69 35.03
CA GLY A 13 10.48 -43.62 36.20
C GLY A 13 9.98 -42.61 37.25
N ILE A 14 9.56 -41.42 36.81
CA ILE A 14 8.96 -40.40 37.70
C ILE A 14 7.65 -40.92 38.32
N ALA A 15 6.82 -41.63 37.55
CA ALA A 15 5.59 -42.26 38.07
C ALA A 15 5.89 -43.25 39.21
N VAL A 16 6.87 -44.14 39.02
CA VAL A 16 7.27 -45.12 40.04
C VAL A 16 7.86 -44.44 41.27
N LEU A 17 8.76 -43.47 41.06
CA LEU A 17 9.39 -42.73 42.16
C LEU A 17 8.37 -41.93 42.98
N ALA A 18 7.47 -41.19 42.32
CA ALA A 18 6.43 -40.42 43.00
C ALA A 18 5.47 -41.32 43.77
N SER A 19 5.03 -42.44 43.18
CA SER A 19 4.13 -43.41 43.83
C SER A 19 4.81 -44.10 45.02
N GLY A 20 6.09 -44.47 44.88
CA GLY A 20 6.89 -45.08 45.94
C GLY A 20 7.18 -44.12 47.09
N LEU A 21 7.50 -42.86 46.80
CA LEU A 21 7.68 -41.82 47.83
C LEU A 21 6.37 -41.54 48.57
N ALA A 22 5.25 -41.46 47.86
CA ALA A 22 3.94 -41.31 48.48
C ALA A 22 3.59 -42.48 49.39
N LEU A 23 3.90 -43.72 48.98
CA LEU A 23 3.71 -44.90 49.81
C LEU A 23 4.61 -44.88 51.05
N LEU A 24 5.90 -44.63 50.90
CA LEU A 24 6.86 -44.59 52.00
C LEU A 24 6.45 -43.52 53.03
N PHE A 25 6.14 -42.31 52.55
CA PHE A 25 5.66 -41.22 53.39
C PHE A 25 4.36 -41.60 54.10
N SER A 26 3.40 -42.19 53.39
CA SER A 26 2.11 -42.59 53.96
C SER A 26 2.24 -43.71 55.00
N LEU A 27 3.21 -44.62 54.85
CA LEU A 27 3.49 -45.67 55.84
C LEU A 27 4.17 -45.11 57.09
N LEU A 28 5.07 -44.13 56.93
CA LEU A 28 5.78 -43.50 58.06
C LEU A 28 4.84 -42.67 58.94
N VAL A 29 3.83 -42.03 58.33
CA VAL A 29 2.90 -41.13 59.01
C VAL A 29 1.51 -41.77 59.23
N SER A 30 1.33 -43.04 58.88
CA SER A 30 0.05 -43.76 59.03
C SER A 30 -0.56 -43.71 60.44
N PRO A 31 0.19 -43.78 61.57
CA PRO A 31 -0.43 -43.72 62.89
C PRO A 31 -0.93 -42.31 63.28
N LEU A 32 -0.62 -41.27 62.48
CA LEU A 32 -0.92 -39.87 62.78
C LEU A 32 -1.94 -39.24 61.82
N LEU A 33 -2.22 -39.85 60.66
CA LEU A 33 -2.93 -39.22 59.54
C LEU A 33 -3.96 -40.13 58.82
N GLU A 34 -4.83 -40.83 59.56
CA GLU A 34 -5.82 -41.76 58.98
C GLU A 34 -6.73 -41.14 57.90
N ASN A 35 -6.98 -39.82 57.92
CA ASN A 35 -7.88 -39.13 56.98
C ASN A 35 -7.18 -38.47 55.77
N ILE A 36 -5.83 -38.35 55.76
CA ILE A 36 -5.10 -37.56 54.74
C ILE A 36 -4.31 -38.45 53.76
N THR A 37 -4.20 -39.75 54.04
CA THR A 37 -3.46 -40.73 53.23
C THR A 37 -3.76 -40.63 51.71
N PHE A 38 -5.03 -40.51 51.32
CA PHE A 38 -5.42 -40.44 49.90
C PHE A 38 -4.94 -39.16 49.19
N SER A 39 -4.82 -38.04 49.91
CA SER A 39 -4.34 -36.77 49.34
C SER A 39 -2.87 -36.84 48.93
N VAL A 40 -2.05 -37.59 49.66
CA VAL A 40 -0.63 -37.79 49.34
C VAL A 40 -0.46 -38.58 48.03
N PHE A 41 -1.25 -39.66 47.87
CA PHE A 41 -1.27 -40.43 46.63
C PHE A 41 -1.81 -39.61 45.45
N PHE A 42 -2.79 -38.73 45.69
CA PHE A 42 -3.29 -37.83 44.66
C PHE A 42 -2.22 -36.85 44.19
N ALA A 43 -1.46 -36.25 45.12
CA ALA A 43 -0.33 -35.37 44.77
C ALA A 43 0.73 -36.09 43.91
N ALA A 44 1.02 -37.36 44.20
CA ALA A 44 1.92 -38.16 43.39
C ALA A 44 1.42 -38.39 41.95
N VAL A 45 0.12 -38.64 41.78
CA VAL A 45 -0.49 -38.77 40.45
C VAL A 45 -0.45 -37.45 39.68
N VAL A 46 -0.74 -36.32 40.34
CA VAL A 46 -0.65 -34.99 39.74
C VAL A 46 0.77 -34.69 39.28
N LEU A 47 1.78 -34.94 40.12
CA LEU A 47 3.19 -34.77 39.77
C LEU A 47 3.59 -35.64 38.57
N SER A 48 3.18 -36.90 38.55
CA SER A 48 3.41 -37.79 37.41
C SER A 48 2.71 -37.29 36.14
N SER A 49 1.53 -36.70 36.27
CA SER A 49 0.77 -36.16 35.13
C SER A 49 1.39 -34.88 34.55
N TRP A 50 2.04 -34.03 35.36
CA TRP A 50 2.73 -32.83 34.89
C TRP A 50 4.00 -33.15 34.10
N TYR A 51 4.85 -34.02 34.65
CA TYR A 51 6.16 -34.31 34.05
C TYR A 51 6.16 -35.51 33.09
N GLY A 52 5.09 -36.30 33.08
CA GLY A 52 4.99 -37.52 32.29
C GLY A 52 3.89 -37.48 31.24
N THR A 53 3.82 -38.54 30.43
CA THR A 53 2.77 -38.72 29.41
C THR A 53 1.45 -39.17 30.05
N ARG A 54 0.37 -39.17 29.27
CA ARG A 54 -0.92 -39.74 29.71
C ARG A 54 -0.74 -41.15 30.30
N GLY A 55 0.07 -41.99 29.64
CA GLY A 55 0.34 -43.36 30.09
C GLY A 55 1.03 -43.45 31.45
N SER A 56 1.99 -42.56 31.75
CA SER A 56 2.69 -42.60 33.04
C SER A 56 1.79 -42.17 34.21
N SER A 57 0.86 -41.23 33.99
CA SER A 57 -0.11 -40.84 35.03
C SER A 57 -1.15 -41.92 35.33
N LEU A 58 -1.62 -42.63 34.30
CA LEU A 58 -2.50 -43.79 34.48
C LEU A 58 -1.78 -44.94 35.17
N PHE A 59 -0.50 -45.14 34.85
CA PHE A 59 0.35 -46.11 35.53
C PHE A 59 0.60 -45.74 37.00
N ALA A 60 0.85 -44.47 37.31
CA ALA A 60 0.93 -43.98 38.69
C ALA A 60 -0.40 -44.21 39.43
N THR A 61 -1.53 -43.92 38.78
CA THR A 61 -2.87 -44.16 39.35
C THR A 61 -3.06 -45.65 39.69
N PHE A 62 -2.62 -46.55 38.81
CA PHE A 62 -2.66 -47.99 39.06
C PHE A 62 -1.78 -48.41 40.25
N LEU A 63 -0.52 -47.94 40.31
CA LEU A 63 0.39 -48.25 41.41
C LEU A 63 -0.13 -47.70 42.75
N CYS A 64 -0.59 -46.45 42.77
CA CYS A 64 -1.19 -45.82 43.94
C CYS A 64 -2.47 -46.56 44.36
N SER A 65 -3.34 -46.93 43.42
CA SER A 65 -4.56 -47.70 43.69
C SER A 65 -4.25 -49.06 44.31
N LEU A 66 -3.23 -49.77 43.80
CA LEU A 66 -2.79 -51.05 44.35
C LEU A 66 -2.22 -50.88 45.77
N ALA A 67 -1.40 -49.85 45.98
CA ALA A 67 -0.82 -49.53 47.28
C ALA A 67 -1.88 -49.13 48.32
N ILE A 68 -2.84 -48.29 47.93
CA ILE A 68 -4.01 -47.92 48.74
C ILE A 68 -4.81 -49.17 49.13
N THR A 69 -5.12 -50.02 48.15
CA THR A 69 -5.94 -51.22 48.38
C THR A 69 -5.25 -52.20 49.31
N TYR A 70 -3.94 -52.43 49.13
CA TYR A 70 -3.20 -53.42 49.90
C TYR A 70 -2.86 -52.97 51.33
N PHE A 71 -2.45 -51.70 51.52
CA PHE A 71 -1.94 -51.24 52.82
C PHE A 71 -2.98 -50.49 53.67
N PHE A 72 -3.94 -49.80 53.06
CA PHE A 72 -4.76 -48.80 53.76
C PHE A 72 -6.27 -49.09 53.74
N LEU A 73 -6.76 -50.01 52.91
CA LEU A 73 -8.16 -50.44 52.91
C LEU A 73 -8.35 -51.73 53.74
N PRO A 74 -9.36 -51.80 54.64
CA PRO A 74 -9.69 -53.02 55.36
C PRO A 74 -10.29 -54.11 54.44
N PRO A 75 -9.91 -55.40 54.60
CA PRO A 75 -8.87 -55.92 55.49
C PRO A 75 -7.46 -55.61 54.95
N THR A 76 -6.60 -55.08 55.83
CA THR A 76 -5.22 -54.72 55.49
C THR A 76 -4.42 -55.94 55.04
N TYR A 77 -3.47 -55.75 54.12
CA TYR A 77 -2.67 -56.79 53.47
C TYR A 77 -3.47 -57.75 52.59
N SER A 78 -4.65 -57.33 52.14
CA SER A 78 -5.50 -58.04 51.18
C SER A 78 -5.90 -57.11 50.04
N LEU A 79 -6.17 -57.69 48.88
CA LEU A 79 -6.74 -56.96 47.73
C LEU A 79 -8.27 -57.02 47.69
N SER A 80 -8.90 -57.67 48.67
CA SER A 80 -10.35 -57.85 48.72
C SER A 80 -11.01 -56.67 49.43
N ILE A 81 -11.71 -55.81 48.69
CA ILE A 81 -12.46 -54.70 49.29
C ILE A 81 -13.81 -55.25 49.77
N LEU A 82 -14.01 -55.26 51.09
CA LEU A 82 -15.24 -55.78 51.72
C LEU A 82 -16.13 -54.68 52.31
N THR A 83 -15.66 -53.43 52.30
CA THR A 83 -16.34 -52.26 52.88
C THR A 83 -16.82 -51.28 51.81
N LEU A 84 -18.04 -50.75 51.98
CA LEU A 84 -18.61 -49.74 51.07
C LEU A 84 -17.75 -48.47 51.02
N ASP A 85 -17.23 -48.02 52.16
CA ASP A 85 -16.34 -46.83 52.25
C ASP A 85 -15.07 -47.01 51.41
N GLY A 86 -14.45 -48.19 51.42
CA GLY A 86 -13.28 -48.47 50.60
C GLY A 86 -13.54 -48.40 49.11
N PHE A 87 -14.69 -48.92 48.65
CA PHE A 87 -15.12 -48.80 47.26
C PHE A 87 -15.33 -47.34 46.84
N ILE A 88 -15.98 -46.54 47.69
CA ILE A 88 -16.26 -45.13 47.39
C ILE A 88 -14.94 -44.33 47.30
N ARG A 89 -14.02 -44.50 48.26
CA ARG A 89 -12.73 -43.79 48.27
C ARG A 89 -11.85 -44.16 47.08
N LEU A 90 -11.76 -45.44 46.75
CA LEU A 90 -10.99 -45.90 45.59
C LEU A 90 -11.61 -45.41 44.27
N GLY A 91 -12.93 -45.50 44.16
CA GLY A 91 -13.67 -44.99 42.99
C GLY A 91 -13.44 -43.50 42.79
N LEU A 92 -13.58 -42.70 43.85
CA LEU A 92 -13.30 -41.27 43.82
C LEU A 92 -11.85 -40.98 43.43
N PHE A 93 -10.88 -41.68 44.03
CA PHE A 93 -9.46 -41.52 43.71
C PHE A 93 -9.18 -41.77 42.22
N VAL A 94 -9.70 -42.88 41.67
CA VAL A 94 -9.52 -43.22 40.26
C VAL A 94 -10.19 -42.18 39.36
N ILE A 95 -11.42 -41.75 39.66
CA ILE A 95 -12.13 -40.74 38.87
C ILE A 95 -11.35 -39.42 38.83
N VAL A 96 -10.94 -38.89 39.99
CA VAL A 96 -10.22 -37.62 40.06
C VAL A 96 -8.85 -37.74 39.38
N SER A 97 -8.16 -38.87 39.53
CA SER A 97 -6.87 -39.14 38.87
C SER A 97 -6.98 -39.21 37.35
N VAL A 98 -8.04 -39.83 36.83
CA VAL A 98 -8.30 -39.86 35.38
C VAL A 98 -8.64 -38.45 34.87
N LEU A 99 -9.49 -37.71 35.59
CA LEU A 99 -9.85 -36.33 35.22
C LEU A 99 -8.63 -35.40 35.18
N THR A 100 -7.73 -35.47 36.16
CA THR A 100 -6.50 -34.66 36.14
C THR A 100 -5.58 -35.05 34.98
N SER A 101 -5.48 -36.34 34.67
CA SER A 101 -4.74 -36.81 33.49
C SER A 101 -5.32 -36.24 32.19
N GLU A 102 -6.65 -36.25 32.03
CA GLU A 102 -7.35 -35.72 30.86
C GLU A 102 -7.16 -34.20 30.71
N LEU A 103 -7.33 -33.45 31.80
CA LEU A 103 -7.13 -32.01 31.83
C LEU A 103 -5.69 -31.64 31.45
N ASN A 104 -4.69 -32.28 32.05
CA ASN A 104 -3.29 -32.03 31.71
C ASN A 104 -2.92 -32.46 30.29
N ALA A 105 -3.57 -33.50 29.74
CA ALA A 105 -3.39 -33.88 28.34
C ALA A 105 -4.08 -32.88 27.38
N ALA A 106 -5.23 -32.32 27.74
CA ALA A 106 -5.90 -31.28 26.98
C ALA A 106 -5.09 -29.98 26.96
N TRP A 107 -4.62 -29.52 28.11
CA TRP A 107 -3.79 -28.31 28.21
C TRP A 107 -2.50 -28.39 27.40
N ARG A 108 -1.80 -29.53 27.40
CA ARG A 108 -0.59 -29.69 26.57
C ARG A 108 -0.90 -29.64 25.09
N ARG A 109 -2.06 -30.15 24.66
CA ARG A 109 -2.47 -30.07 23.24
C ARG A 109 -2.77 -28.64 22.82
N THR A 110 -3.42 -27.84 23.67
CA THR A 110 -3.71 -26.44 23.36
C THR A 110 -2.43 -25.60 23.34
N GLU A 111 -1.52 -25.84 24.27
CA GLU A 111 -0.23 -25.14 24.33
C GLU A 111 0.63 -25.38 23.08
N LEU A 112 0.70 -26.64 22.62
CA LEU A 112 1.45 -26.97 21.41
C LEU A 112 0.86 -26.27 20.17
N LYS A 113 -0.47 -26.29 20.02
CA LYS A 113 -1.14 -25.60 18.92
C LYS A 113 -0.93 -24.10 18.95
N LEU A 114 -0.93 -23.50 20.15
CA LEU A 114 -0.69 -22.08 20.31
C LEU A 114 0.74 -21.73 19.87
N ARG A 115 1.73 -22.52 20.27
CA ARG A 115 3.13 -22.33 19.86
C ARG A 115 3.32 -22.51 18.35
N GLU A 116 2.74 -23.55 17.76
CA GLU A 116 2.79 -23.77 16.30
C GLU A 116 2.14 -22.60 15.54
N SER A 117 1.01 -22.11 16.05
CA SER A 117 0.34 -20.94 15.46
C SER A 117 1.18 -19.67 15.62
N GLU A 118 1.79 -19.45 16.78
CA GLU A 118 2.65 -18.28 17.04
C GLU A 118 3.88 -18.29 16.14
N THR A 119 4.53 -19.45 15.94
CA THR A 119 5.64 -19.57 14.99
C THR A 119 5.19 -19.31 13.56
N GLY A 120 4.05 -19.87 13.14
CA GLY A 120 3.51 -19.63 11.80
C GLY A 120 3.14 -18.16 11.58
N TYR A 121 2.57 -17.49 12.57
CA TYR A 121 2.29 -16.04 12.49
C TYR A 121 3.57 -15.22 12.39
N ARG A 122 4.64 -15.57 13.12
CA ARG A 122 5.93 -14.87 13.03
C ARG A 122 6.57 -15.04 11.66
N GLU A 123 6.63 -16.26 11.15
CA GLU A 123 7.18 -16.54 9.82
C GLU A 123 6.40 -15.80 8.72
N MET A 124 5.07 -15.78 8.82
CA MET A 124 4.22 -15.06 7.87
C MET A 124 4.38 -13.54 7.97
N ALA A 125 4.52 -13.00 9.18
CA ALA A 125 4.79 -11.58 9.40
C ALA A 125 6.15 -11.16 8.83
N GLU A 126 7.20 -11.95 9.05
CA GLU A 126 8.53 -11.72 8.48
C GLU A 126 8.49 -11.80 6.94
N ALA A 127 7.78 -12.77 6.36
CA ALA A 127 7.62 -12.89 4.92
C ALA A 127 6.90 -11.67 4.31
N VAL A 128 5.83 -11.19 4.95
CA VAL A 128 5.11 -9.98 4.52
C VAL A 128 6.01 -8.75 4.59
N GLN A 129 6.79 -8.61 5.67
CA GLN A 129 7.70 -7.48 5.83
C GLN A 129 8.83 -7.49 4.79
N ASN A 130 9.43 -8.66 4.52
CA ASN A 130 10.44 -8.79 3.48
C ASN A 130 9.87 -8.48 2.09
N TYR A 131 8.65 -8.96 1.80
CA TYR A 131 7.97 -8.65 0.54
C TYR A 131 7.65 -7.16 0.40
N ALA A 132 7.21 -6.50 1.48
CA ALA A 132 6.97 -5.07 1.50
C ALA A 132 8.24 -4.28 1.18
N ASN A 133 9.36 -4.60 1.83
CA ASN A 133 10.65 -3.96 1.58
C ASN A 133 11.13 -4.16 0.12
N GLU A 134 10.97 -5.37 -0.42
CA GLU A 134 11.33 -5.65 -1.81
C GLU A 134 10.46 -4.86 -2.79
N LEU A 135 9.16 -4.76 -2.51
CA LEU A 135 8.24 -3.98 -3.33
C LEU A 135 8.58 -2.49 -3.29
N GLU A 136 8.86 -1.94 -2.11
CA GLU A 136 9.30 -0.55 -1.94
C GLU A 136 10.58 -0.27 -2.72
N GLN A 137 11.57 -1.17 -2.65
CA GLN A 137 12.80 -1.04 -3.41
C GLN A 137 12.54 -1.05 -4.91
N ARG A 138 11.74 -2.01 -5.41
CA ARG A 138 11.37 -2.07 -6.84
C ARG A 138 10.64 -0.82 -7.30
N VAL A 139 9.73 -0.29 -6.48
CA VAL A 139 9.02 0.96 -6.77
C VAL A 139 10.01 2.13 -6.84
N ALA A 140 10.94 2.23 -5.90
CA ALA A 140 11.96 3.28 -5.90
C ALA A 140 12.87 3.20 -7.14
N GLU A 141 13.36 2.01 -7.48
CA GLU A 141 14.19 1.78 -8.67
C GLU A 141 13.46 2.13 -9.97
N ARG A 142 12.20 1.68 -10.12
CA ARG A 142 11.37 1.99 -11.29
C ARG A 142 11.05 3.47 -11.38
N THR A 143 10.77 4.11 -10.24
CA THR A 143 10.52 5.55 -10.19
C THR A 143 11.76 6.33 -10.61
N ALA A 144 12.94 5.98 -10.10
CA ALA A 144 14.20 6.60 -10.50
C ALA A 144 14.47 6.43 -12.01
N ALA A 145 14.27 5.22 -12.54
CA ALA A 145 14.44 4.96 -13.97
C ALA A 145 13.45 5.75 -14.84
N LEU A 146 12.19 5.87 -14.41
CA LEU A 146 11.18 6.68 -15.11
C LEU A 146 11.54 8.17 -15.08
N VAL A 147 12.03 8.67 -13.96
CA VAL A 147 12.48 10.07 -13.83
C VAL A 147 13.65 10.34 -14.78
N GLU A 148 14.63 9.45 -14.84
CA GLU A 148 15.78 9.61 -15.74
C GLU A 148 15.36 9.52 -17.21
N ALA A 149 14.59 8.49 -17.59
CA ALA A 149 14.10 8.35 -18.96
C ALA A 149 13.25 9.57 -19.41
N ASN A 150 12.45 10.14 -18.51
CA ASN A 150 11.68 11.34 -18.79
C ASN A 150 12.60 12.57 -19.00
N LYS A 151 13.68 12.68 -18.22
CA LYS A 151 14.69 13.73 -18.38
C LYS A 151 15.46 13.61 -19.70
N GLU A 152 15.85 12.40 -20.08
CA GLU A 152 16.48 12.14 -21.38
C GLU A 152 15.56 12.50 -22.54
N LEU A 153 14.28 12.12 -22.47
CA LEU A 153 13.29 12.42 -23.50
C LEU A 153 13.11 13.93 -23.71
N GLU A 154 13.16 14.76 -22.67
CA GLU A 154 13.12 16.22 -22.81
C GLU A 154 14.41 16.77 -23.40
N THR A 155 15.56 16.29 -22.94
CA THR A 155 16.85 16.77 -23.48
C THR A 155 16.89 16.52 -24.98
N PHE A 156 16.41 15.34 -25.40
CA PHE A 156 16.22 14.99 -26.81
C PHE A 156 15.19 15.88 -27.51
N GLY A 157 14.01 16.10 -26.92
CA GLY A 157 12.98 16.95 -27.52
C GLY A 157 13.44 18.39 -27.71
N TYR A 158 14.17 18.94 -26.74
CA TYR A 158 14.75 20.27 -26.80
C TYR A 158 15.83 20.39 -27.87
N SER A 159 16.77 19.42 -27.92
CA SER A 159 17.84 19.43 -28.93
C SER A 159 17.27 19.32 -30.34
N VAL A 160 16.36 18.37 -30.58
CA VAL A 160 15.74 18.18 -31.90
C VAL A 160 14.94 19.42 -32.32
N SER A 161 14.16 20.01 -31.42
CA SER A 161 13.37 21.21 -31.74
C SER A 161 14.26 22.41 -32.09
N HIS A 162 15.36 22.60 -31.35
CA HIS A 162 16.34 23.64 -31.66
C HIS A 162 17.02 23.39 -33.02
N ASP A 163 17.42 22.16 -33.28
CA ASP A 163 18.09 21.76 -34.52
C ASP A 163 17.18 21.84 -35.74
N LEU A 164 15.87 21.67 -35.58
CA LEU A 164 14.88 21.90 -36.63
C LEU A 164 14.58 23.39 -36.87
N ARG A 165 14.71 24.23 -35.84
CA ARG A 165 14.38 25.67 -35.92
C ARG A 165 15.43 26.47 -36.71
N ALA A 166 16.70 26.12 -36.58
CA ALA A 166 17.79 26.78 -37.30
C ALA A 166 17.65 26.70 -38.84
N PRO A 167 17.48 25.51 -39.47
CA PRO A 167 17.28 25.41 -40.90
C PRO A 167 15.94 26.02 -41.35
N LEU A 168 14.89 25.93 -40.53
CA LEU A 168 13.59 26.54 -40.82
C LEU A 168 13.68 28.07 -40.92
N ARG A 169 14.36 28.72 -39.98
CA ARG A 169 14.62 30.16 -40.02
C ARG A 169 15.47 30.57 -41.22
N SER A 170 16.46 29.75 -41.59
CA SER A 170 17.28 30.01 -42.77
C SER A 170 16.44 29.96 -44.06
N MET A 171 15.58 28.96 -44.21
CA MET A 171 14.64 28.88 -45.34
C MET A 171 13.67 30.06 -45.38
N GLN A 172 13.12 30.44 -44.22
CA GLN A 172 12.23 31.61 -44.13
C GLN A 172 12.95 32.90 -44.52
N GLY A 173 14.16 33.14 -44.01
CA GLY A 173 14.94 34.33 -44.33
C GLY A 173 15.33 34.42 -45.81
N LEU A 174 15.68 33.29 -46.44
CA LEU A 174 15.97 33.26 -47.88
C LEU A 174 14.71 33.53 -48.72
N ALA A 175 13.57 32.95 -48.35
CA ALA A 175 12.31 33.20 -49.04
C ALA A 175 11.88 34.67 -48.90
N GLN A 176 12.09 35.27 -47.74
CA GLN A 176 11.76 36.66 -47.46
C GLN A 176 12.69 37.63 -48.21
N ALA A 177 14.00 37.34 -48.27
CA ALA A 177 14.94 38.11 -49.10
C ALA A 177 14.59 38.02 -50.60
N LEU A 178 14.19 36.83 -51.09
CA LEU A 178 13.68 36.65 -52.45
C LEU A 178 12.42 37.49 -52.70
N GLN A 179 11.53 37.61 -51.71
CA GLN A 179 10.35 38.44 -51.80
C GLN A 179 10.70 39.94 -51.84
N GLU A 180 11.60 40.39 -50.99
CA GLU A 180 11.99 41.81 -50.87
C GLU A 180 12.80 42.29 -52.09
N ASP A 181 13.82 41.53 -52.50
CA ASP A 181 14.79 41.97 -53.51
C ASP A 181 14.36 41.65 -54.95
N TYR A 182 13.49 40.66 -55.15
CA TYR A 182 13.17 40.13 -56.48
C TYR A 182 11.67 40.05 -56.78
N SER A 183 10.78 40.58 -55.93
CA SER A 183 9.32 40.56 -56.18
C SER A 183 8.95 41.08 -57.57
N ASP A 184 9.50 42.22 -57.98
CA ASP A 184 9.21 42.85 -59.28
C ASP A 184 9.71 42.04 -60.50
N ARG A 185 10.59 41.06 -60.28
CA ARG A 185 11.16 40.19 -61.31
C ARG A 185 10.51 38.81 -61.38
N LEU A 186 9.62 38.52 -60.43
CA LEU A 186 8.88 37.26 -60.37
C LEU A 186 7.49 37.46 -60.95
N ASP A 187 7.00 36.45 -61.67
CA ASP A 187 5.61 36.39 -62.11
C ASP A 187 4.67 36.12 -60.92
N SER A 188 3.36 36.19 -61.16
CA SER A 188 2.35 35.96 -60.11
C SER A 188 2.51 34.61 -59.42
N ASP A 189 2.91 33.58 -60.18
CA ASP A 189 3.06 32.22 -59.67
C ASP A 189 4.32 32.12 -58.80
N GLY A 190 5.43 32.74 -59.20
CA GLY A 190 6.65 32.84 -58.39
C GLY A 190 6.42 33.55 -57.05
N GLN A 191 5.65 34.64 -57.06
CA GLN A 191 5.27 35.34 -55.83
C GLN A 191 4.36 34.51 -54.92
N ASP A 192 3.40 33.75 -55.49
CA ASP A 192 2.55 32.82 -54.74
C ASP A 192 3.36 31.70 -54.08
N TYR A 193 4.31 31.09 -54.82
CA TYR A 193 5.18 30.04 -54.24
C TYR A 193 5.99 30.55 -53.05
N ILE A 194 6.56 31.75 -53.12
CA ILE A 194 7.31 32.34 -52.00
C ILE A 194 6.39 32.58 -50.80
N GLN A 195 5.20 33.15 -50.99
CA GLN A 195 4.23 33.33 -49.89
C GLN A 195 3.87 32.00 -49.24
N ARG A 196 3.69 30.93 -50.03
CA ARG A 196 3.39 29.59 -49.50
C ARG A 196 4.57 28.99 -48.74
N ILE A 197 5.81 29.24 -49.15
CA ILE A 197 7.02 28.82 -48.41
C ILE A 197 7.08 29.53 -47.06
N VAL A 198 6.94 30.86 -47.04
CA VAL A 198 6.95 31.66 -45.81
C VAL A 198 5.85 31.22 -44.85
N ALA A 199 4.60 31.10 -45.33
CA ALA A 199 3.48 30.65 -44.51
C ALA A 199 3.65 29.22 -43.97
N SER A 200 4.30 28.34 -44.74
CA SER A 200 4.60 26.97 -44.29
C SER A 200 5.71 26.95 -43.24
N ALA A 201 6.72 27.81 -43.38
CA ALA A 201 7.78 27.96 -42.39
C ALA A 201 7.25 28.51 -41.06
N GLU A 202 6.41 29.54 -41.10
CA GLU A 202 5.75 30.10 -39.92
C GLU A 202 4.87 29.07 -39.20
N ARG A 203 4.11 28.26 -39.97
CA ARG A 203 3.31 27.17 -39.41
C ARG A 203 4.16 26.12 -38.70
N MET A 204 5.30 25.73 -39.29
CA MET A 204 6.23 24.78 -38.67
C MET A 204 6.87 25.35 -37.40
N ASP A 205 7.24 26.64 -37.36
CA ASP A 205 7.80 27.27 -36.16
C ASP A 205 6.77 27.26 -35.00
N GLY A 206 5.50 27.52 -35.32
CA GLY A 206 4.39 27.42 -34.38
C GLY A 206 4.21 26.00 -33.82
N LEU A 207 4.17 24.97 -34.69
CA LEU A 207 4.01 23.58 -34.25
C LEU A 207 5.18 23.10 -33.36
N ILE A 208 6.41 23.50 -33.68
CA ILE A 208 7.59 23.19 -32.87
C ILE A 208 7.48 23.87 -31.49
N GLN A 209 7.03 25.13 -31.46
CA GLN A 209 6.84 25.87 -30.22
C GLN A 209 5.73 25.24 -29.36
N ASP A 210 4.58 24.90 -29.94
CA ASP A 210 3.46 24.26 -29.26
C ASP A 210 3.88 22.89 -28.65
N LEU A 211 4.68 22.10 -29.37
CA LEU A 211 5.21 20.83 -28.89
C LEU A 211 6.14 21.00 -27.67
N LEU A 212 6.99 22.02 -27.70
CA LEU A 212 7.88 22.36 -26.59
C LEU A 212 7.11 22.83 -25.36
N ASP A 213 6.08 23.65 -25.56
CA ASP A 213 5.26 24.17 -24.47
C ASP A 213 4.40 23.06 -23.83
N TYR A 214 3.88 22.13 -24.63
CA TYR A 214 3.23 20.91 -24.14
C TYR A 214 4.19 20.03 -23.32
N SER A 215 5.41 19.80 -23.81
CA SER A 215 6.45 19.03 -23.11
C SER A 215 6.80 19.65 -21.75
N ARG A 216 6.88 20.99 -21.68
CA ARG A 216 7.14 21.73 -20.44
C ARG A 216 5.99 21.65 -19.43
N LEU A 217 4.74 21.65 -19.89
CA LEU A 217 3.55 21.59 -19.02
C LEU A 217 3.41 20.24 -18.28
N SER A 218 3.94 19.15 -18.84
CA SER A 218 4.01 17.83 -18.19
C SER A 218 4.86 17.81 -16.89
N ARG A 219 5.66 18.86 -16.65
CA ARG A 219 6.75 18.86 -15.64
C ARG A 219 6.53 19.75 -14.43
N VAL A 220 5.49 20.58 -14.42
CA VAL A 220 5.23 21.41 -13.25
C VAL A 220 4.54 20.52 -12.22
N GLU A 221 5.16 20.33 -11.06
CA GLU A 221 4.44 19.82 -9.88
C GLU A 221 3.31 20.83 -9.62
N ILE A 222 2.10 20.51 -10.11
CA ILE A 222 0.98 21.45 -10.16
C ILE A 222 0.51 21.66 -8.72
N LYS A 223 1.09 22.64 -8.04
CA LYS A 223 0.61 23.10 -6.73
C LYS A 223 -0.69 23.84 -6.95
N LEU A 224 -1.79 23.10 -6.85
CA LEU A 224 -3.13 23.63 -6.92
C LEU A 224 -3.37 24.58 -5.74
N ARG A 225 -3.88 25.76 -6.04
CA ARG A 225 -4.31 26.77 -5.06
C ARG A 225 -5.71 27.24 -5.41
N VAL A 226 -6.42 27.75 -4.43
CA VAL A 226 -7.68 28.48 -4.67
C VAL A 226 -7.33 29.79 -5.36
N LEU A 227 -7.98 30.06 -6.49
CA LEU A 227 -7.72 31.23 -7.34
C LEU A 227 -9.06 31.87 -7.74
N ASP A 228 -9.07 33.20 -7.80
CA ASP A 228 -10.17 33.97 -8.39
C ASP A 228 -10.07 33.89 -9.93
N LEU A 229 -11.07 33.28 -10.58
CA LEU A 229 -11.12 33.18 -12.04
C LEU A 229 -11.15 34.55 -12.73
N THR A 230 -11.71 35.58 -12.08
CA THR A 230 -11.79 36.93 -12.62
C THR A 230 -10.40 37.49 -12.88
N ASP A 231 -9.48 37.31 -11.95
CA ASP A 231 -8.09 37.77 -12.06
C ASP A 231 -7.35 37.04 -13.19
N ILE A 232 -7.53 35.72 -13.27
CA ILE A 232 -6.88 34.88 -14.30
C ILE A 232 -7.37 35.28 -15.69
N VAL A 233 -8.68 35.43 -15.88
CA VAL A 233 -9.25 35.83 -17.17
C VAL A 233 -8.81 37.24 -17.55
N THR A 234 -8.79 38.17 -16.61
CA THR A 234 -8.33 39.55 -16.85
C THR A 234 -6.87 39.59 -17.28
N GLU A 235 -6.01 38.79 -16.64
CA GLU A 235 -4.61 38.66 -17.05
C GLU A 235 -4.45 38.07 -18.45
N ALA A 236 -5.21 37.03 -18.78
CA ALA A 236 -5.19 36.43 -20.12
C ALA A 236 -5.62 37.42 -21.22
N ILE A 237 -6.65 38.23 -20.96
CA ILE A 237 -7.09 39.29 -21.87
C ILE A 237 -5.99 40.34 -22.06
N ASN A 238 -5.36 40.80 -20.97
CA ASN A 238 -4.28 41.79 -21.04
C ASN A 238 -3.06 41.27 -21.82
N GLN A 239 -2.67 40.01 -21.62
CA GLN A 239 -1.57 39.39 -22.39
C GLN A 239 -1.88 39.34 -23.88
N LEU A 240 -3.11 38.95 -24.23
CA LEU A 240 -3.55 38.88 -25.61
C LEU A 240 -3.64 40.26 -26.27
N GLU A 241 -4.08 41.30 -25.55
CA GLU A 241 -4.08 42.67 -26.08
C GLU A 241 -2.68 43.16 -26.47
N VAL A 242 -1.65 42.83 -25.66
CA VAL A 242 -0.26 43.18 -25.96
C VAL A 242 0.24 42.44 -27.20
N GLU A 243 -0.11 41.16 -27.34
CA GLU A 243 0.25 40.34 -28.50
C GLU A 243 -0.40 40.84 -29.79
N LEU A 244 -1.68 41.22 -29.73
CA LEU A 244 -2.44 41.74 -30.88
C LEU A 244 -2.03 43.15 -31.31
N ARG A 245 -1.51 43.97 -30.40
CA ARG A 245 -0.96 45.30 -30.71
C ARG A 245 0.44 45.22 -31.34
N SER A 246 1.07 44.05 -31.34
CA SER A 246 2.43 43.88 -31.87
C SER A 246 2.42 43.83 -33.41
N PRO A 247 3.31 44.56 -34.11
CA PRO A 247 3.33 44.66 -35.57
C PRO A 247 3.62 43.36 -36.34
N LYS A 248 3.90 42.25 -35.63
CA LYS A 248 4.10 40.91 -36.21
C LYS A 248 2.79 40.16 -36.48
N ALA A 249 1.67 40.58 -35.89
CA ALA A 249 0.38 40.00 -36.22
C ALA A 249 -0.07 40.61 -37.55
N GLY A 250 0.02 39.86 -38.64
CA GLY A 250 -0.37 40.27 -40.01
C GLY A 250 -1.87 40.58 -40.21
N ARG A 251 -2.55 41.15 -39.21
CA ARG A 251 -3.91 41.66 -39.26
C ARG A 251 -3.90 43.16 -39.03
N SER A 252 -4.75 43.86 -39.77
CA SER A 252 -4.94 45.31 -39.68
C SER A 252 -5.15 45.74 -38.21
N PRO A 253 -4.55 46.86 -37.74
CA PRO A 253 -4.68 47.40 -36.37
C PRO A 253 -6.12 47.70 -35.90
N SER A 254 -7.11 47.51 -36.77
CA SER A 254 -8.49 47.98 -36.64
C SER A 254 -9.46 46.99 -35.99
N ALA A 255 -9.09 45.71 -35.83
CA ALA A 255 -9.99 44.71 -35.27
C ALA A 255 -9.75 44.51 -33.76
N GLN A 256 -10.10 45.51 -32.94
CA GLN A 256 -10.16 45.34 -31.49
C GLN A 256 -11.26 44.30 -31.17
N ALA A 257 -10.87 43.14 -30.64
CA ALA A 257 -11.83 42.12 -30.21
C ALA A 257 -12.68 42.65 -29.04
N GLN A 258 -13.99 42.50 -29.12
CA GLN A 258 -14.90 42.84 -28.02
C GLN A 258 -15.05 41.62 -27.11
N VAL A 259 -14.48 41.69 -25.90
CA VAL A 259 -14.54 40.62 -24.90
C VAL A 259 -15.52 41.00 -23.80
N ASN A 260 -16.61 40.24 -23.68
CA ASN A 260 -17.63 40.42 -22.64
C ASN A 260 -17.44 39.33 -21.58
N LEU A 261 -17.06 39.74 -20.37
CA LEU A 261 -16.92 38.89 -19.20
C LEU A 261 -18.24 38.88 -18.42
N GLU A 262 -18.88 37.72 -18.28
CA GLU A 262 -20.07 37.57 -17.45
C GLU A 262 -19.68 37.23 -16.01
N GLN A 263 -19.99 38.14 -15.11
CA GLN A 263 -19.74 38.01 -13.68
C GLN A 263 -21.01 37.54 -12.93
N PRO A 264 -20.87 36.86 -11.78
CA PRO A 264 -19.61 36.48 -11.11
C PRO A 264 -19.01 35.18 -11.67
N LEU A 265 -17.67 35.13 -11.75
CA LEU A 265 -16.93 33.89 -11.99
C LEU A 265 -16.60 33.21 -10.65
N PRO A 266 -16.71 31.88 -10.52
CA PRO A 266 -16.44 31.18 -9.27
C PRO A 266 -14.94 31.11 -8.96
N GLU A 267 -14.59 30.88 -7.69
CA GLU A 267 -13.23 30.48 -7.33
C GLU A 267 -12.95 29.05 -7.81
N VAL A 268 -11.75 28.81 -8.32
CA VAL A 268 -11.32 27.48 -8.78
C VAL A 268 -10.02 27.07 -8.14
N THR A 269 -9.89 25.76 -7.93
CA THR A 269 -8.63 25.13 -7.50
C THR A 269 -7.79 24.84 -8.74
N GLY A 270 -6.66 25.52 -8.89
CA GLY A 270 -5.84 25.42 -10.10
C GLY A 270 -4.43 25.95 -9.94
N HIS A 271 -3.66 25.92 -11.02
CA HIS A 271 -2.35 26.56 -11.09
C HIS A 271 -2.43 27.78 -12.01
N ARG A 272 -2.17 28.96 -11.45
CA ARG A 272 -2.38 30.26 -12.10
C ARG A 272 -1.79 30.34 -13.50
N THR A 273 -0.49 30.05 -13.65
CA THR A 273 0.21 30.12 -14.95
C THR A 273 -0.39 29.21 -16.01
N ILE A 274 -0.85 28.01 -15.64
CA ILE A 274 -1.41 27.04 -16.58
C ILE A 274 -2.79 27.52 -17.04
N LEU A 275 -3.63 27.98 -16.10
CA LEU A 275 -4.95 28.50 -16.42
C LEU A 275 -4.87 29.75 -17.31
N VAL A 276 -3.95 30.68 -17.03
CA VAL A 276 -3.70 31.85 -17.90
C VAL A 276 -3.31 31.38 -19.31
N GLN A 277 -2.36 30.44 -19.43
CA GLN A 277 -1.93 29.94 -20.73
C GLN A 277 -3.08 29.27 -21.51
N VAL A 278 -3.90 28.45 -20.85
CA VAL A 278 -5.07 27.82 -21.46
C VAL A 278 -6.04 28.88 -21.98
N LEU A 279 -6.34 29.90 -21.18
CA LEU A 279 -7.22 30.98 -21.58
C LEU A 279 -6.64 31.79 -22.74
N VAL A 280 -5.35 32.15 -22.71
CA VAL A 280 -4.67 32.82 -23.83
C VAL A 280 -4.79 31.99 -25.11
N ASN A 281 -4.54 30.68 -25.04
CA ASN A 281 -4.65 29.79 -26.19
C ASN A 281 -6.09 29.74 -26.74
N LEU A 282 -7.09 29.62 -25.87
CA LEU A 282 -8.51 29.59 -26.27
C LEU A 282 -8.95 30.93 -26.88
N LEU A 283 -8.58 32.05 -26.27
CA LEU A 283 -8.91 33.39 -26.75
C LEU A 283 -8.20 33.72 -28.06
N SER A 284 -6.91 33.38 -28.18
CA SER A 284 -6.14 33.52 -29.42
C SER A 284 -6.77 32.71 -30.55
N ASN A 285 -7.20 31.48 -30.28
CA ASN A 285 -7.96 30.67 -31.25
C ASN A 285 -9.28 31.35 -31.62
N ALA A 286 -10.07 31.80 -30.64
CA ALA A 286 -11.32 32.49 -30.90
C ALA A 286 -11.16 33.71 -31.81
N ILE A 287 -10.07 34.48 -31.67
CA ILE A 287 -9.78 35.63 -32.53
C ILE A 287 -9.27 35.17 -33.91
N LYS A 288 -8.35 34.19 -33.97
CA LYS A 288 -7.77 33.70 -35.23
C LYS A 288 -8.82 33.18 -36.20
N PHE A 289 -9.87 32.51 -35.73
CA PHE A 289 -10.90 31.92 -36.60
C PHE A 289 -12.01 32.89 -37.02
N VAL A 290 -11.98 34.16 -36.59
CA VAL A 290 -12.92 35.18 -37.09
C VAL A 290 -12.46 35.72 -38.46
N PRO A 291 -13.35 35.83 -39.46
CA PRO A 291 -13.03 36.42 -40.77
C PRO A 291 -12.52 37.86 -40.64
N ALA A 292 -11.53 38.24 -41.45
CA ALA A 292 -10.86 39.55 -41.36
C ALA A 292 -11.79 40.78 -41.50
N ASN A 293 -12.99 40.59 -42.06
CA ASN A 293 -13.98 41.65 -42.28
C ASN A 293 -15.03 41.76 -41.15
N ARG A 294 -14.85 41.06 -40.04
CA ARG A 294 -15.73 41.11 -38.87
C ARG A 294 -14.93 41.34 -37.59
N GLN A 295 -15.51 42.15 -36.71
CA GLN A 295 -14.97 42.33 -35.37
C GLN A 295 -15.19 41.05 -34.54
N PRO A 296 -14.15 40.50 -33.90
CA PRO A 296 -14.31 39.35 -33.02
C PRO A 296 -15.15 39.72 -31.80
N GLN A 297 -16.18 38.93 -31.48
CA GLN A 297 -16.97 39.05 -30.26
C GLN A 297 -16.81 37.78 -29.43
N ILE A 298 -16.31 37.91 -28.21
CA ILE A 298 -16.03 36.79 -27.30
C ILE A 298 -16.84 36.98 -26.04
N ARG A 299 -17.60 35.96 -25.65
CA ARG A 299 -18.38 35.92 -24.41
C ARG A 299 -17.79 34.86 -23.48
N ILE A 300 -17.37 35.26 -22.29
CA ILE A 300 -16.77 34.38 -21.28
C ILE A 300 -17.76 34.27 -20.11
N TRP A 301 -18.14 33.04 -19.77
CA TRP A 301 -19.05 32.73 -18.67
C TRP A 301 -18.59 31.43 -17.99
N ALA A 302 -19.06 31.20 -16.76
CA ALA A 302 -18.79 29.97 -16.03
C ALA A 302 -20.08 29.46 -15.38
N GLU A 303 -20.21 28.14 -15.30
CA GLU A 303 -21.30 27.44 -14.62
C GLU A 303 -20.71 26.33 -13.76
N ILE A 304 -21.26 26.16 -12.57
CA ILE A 304 -20.86 25.08 -11.65
C ILE A 304 -21.56 23.80 -12.10
N VAL A 305 -20.82 22.92 -12.77
CA VAL A 305 -21.32 21.61 -13.18
C VAL A 305 -21.08 20.59 -12.04
N GLY A 306 -22.03 20.54 -11.11
CA GLY A 306 -22.22 19.42 -10.16
C GLY A 306 -21.34 19.38 -8.89
N LYS A 307 -22.02 19.42 -7.73
CA LYS A 307 -21.82 18.46 -6.63
C LYS A 307 -23.19 17.81 -6.37
N GLU A 308 -23.48 16.70 -7.02
CA GLU A 308 -24.60 15.83 -6.61
C GLU A 308 -24.04 14.62 -5.86
N GLY A 309 -24.31 14.59 -4.54
CA GLY A 309 -24.47 13.35 -3.77
C GLY A 309 -23.28 12.85 -2.96
N GLY A 310 -23.41 12.92 -1.62
CA GLY A 310 -22.91 11.91 -0.67
C GLY A 310 -21.47 12.03 -0.20
#